data_AF-A0A2U3LHD1-F1
#
_entry.id   AF-A0A2U3LHD1-F1
#
_cell.length_a   1.000
_cell.length_b   1.000
_cell.length_c   1.000
_cell.angle_alpha   90.00
_cell.angle_beta   90.00
_cell.angle_gamma   90.00
#
_symmetry.space_group_name_H-M   'P 1'
#
loop_
_entity.id
_entity.type
_entity.pdbx_description
1 polymer ?
#
loop_
_entity_poly.entity_id
_entity_poly.type
_entity_poly.pdbx_seq_one_letter_code
_entity_poly.pdbx_strand_id
1 'polypeptide(L)'
;MPEIGELREIRSLNGSRRGGKIIIKRLICYSGGHSSAKTAIEVARKYGTKDLILLNHDINKRVEDADIKRFKGDVANYIGVPITYANMDGWEVKDQFDVCREVGGFKFGAGQILCTNRIKTVPFDKYLKENFPVKDGICEEVTIYYGFDKSEKEKGRAQRRSSILGIRGYKTDYPLILWDHTIKSTKEIGITPPWDLRHIQTR
;
A
#
# COMPACT_ATOMS: atom_id res chain seq x y z
N MET A 1 -29.09 -11.77 -52.73
CA MET A 1 -28.57 -10.54 -52.12
C MET A 1 -29.54 -10.12 -51.03
N PRO A 2 -29.21 -10.30 -49.74
CA PRO A 2 -30.11 -9.94 -48.65
C PRO A 2 -30.05 -8.44 -48.35
N GLU A 3 -31.20 -7.91 -47.94
CA GLU A 3 -31.51 -6.51 -47.72
C GLU A 3 -30.75 -5.87 -46.54
N ILE A 4 -30.61 -4.54 -46.63
CA ILE A 4 -29.77 -3.65 -45.82
C ILE A 4 -30.39 -3.41 -44.40
N GLY A 5 -31.25 -4.31 -43.94
CA GLY A 5 -32.04 -4.19 -42.70
C GLY A 5 -31.48 -4.95 -41.48
N GLU A 6 -30.69 -6.01 -41.67
CA GLU A 6 -30.25 -6.89 -40.57
C GLU A 6 -28.88 -6.53 -39.97
N LEU A 7 -28.21 -5.49 -40.46
CA LEU A 7 -26.90 -5.05 -39.93
C LEU A 7 -27.01 -4.09 -38.73
N ARG A 8 -28.22 -3.79 -38.23
CA ARG A 8 -28.42 -2.87 -37.10
C ARG A 8 -28.57 -3.54 -35.72
N GLU A 9 -28.66 -4.86 -35.64
CA GLU A 9 -28.83 -5.55 -34.34
C GLU A 9 -27.57 -6.20 -33.75
N ILE A 10 -26.44 -6.26 -34.47
CA ILE A 10 -25.17 -6.83 -33.95
C ILE A 10 -24.18 -5.74 -33.52
N ARG A 11 -24.66 -4.55 -33.12
CA ARG A 11 -23.83 -3.48 -32.51
C ARG A 11 -24.29 -3.03 -31.12
N SER A 12 -25.17 -3.79 -30.47
CA SER A 12 -25.71 -3.43 -29.14
C SER A 12 -25.07 -4.17 -27.95
N LEU A 13 -24.04 -5.00 -28.11
CA LEU A 13 -23.54 -5.82 -26.99
C LEU A 13 -22.19 -5.43 -26.38
N ASN A 14 -21.49 -4.40 -26.85
CA ASN A 14 -20.19 -4.00 -26.25
C ASN A 14 -20.00 -2.49 -26.21
N GLY A 15 -20.79 -1.79 -25.39
CA GLY A 15 -20.66 -0.34 -25.30
C GLY A 15 -21.44 0.34 -24.18
N SER A 16 -21.81 -0.34 -23.10
CA SER A 16 -22.38 0.35 -21.93
C SER A 16 -21.28 0.97 -21.06
N ARG A 17 -20.58 2.00 -21.56
CA ARG A 17 -19.94 3.00 -20.67
C ARG A 17 -21.01 4.01 -20.27
N ARG A 18 -21.96 3.58 -19.43
CA ARG A 18 -22.81 4.51 -18.69
C ARG A 18 -21.95 5.20 -17.63
N GLY A 19 -22.07 6.52 -17.54
CA GLY A 19 -21.31 7.41 -16.65
C GLY A 19 -21.50 7.12 -15.15
N GLY A 20 -20.94 6.01 -14.68
CA GLY A 20 -20.73 5.76 -13.26
C GLY A 20 -19.54 6.59 -12.78
N LYS A 21 -19.70 7.25 -11.63
CA LYS A 21 -18.59 7.92 -10.94
C LYS A 21 -17.49 6.88 -10.67
N ILE A 22 -16.29 7.09 -11.23
CA ILE A 22 -15.12 6.27 -10.91
C ILE A 22 -14.87 6.41 -9.40
N ILE A 23 -14.95 5.30 -8.68
CA ILE A 23 -14.64 5.26 -7.26
C ILE A 23 -13.13 5.09 -7.12
N ILE A 24 -12.46 6.12 -6.60
CA ILE A 24 -10.99 6.12 -6.47
C ILE A 24 -10.60 5.45 -5.15
N LYS A 25 -10.01 4.26 -5.23
CA LYS A 25 -9.43 3.57 -4.08
C LYS A 25 -8.19 4.29 -3.57
N ARG A 26 -8.02 4.30 -2.25
CA ARG A 26 -6.92 4.95 -1.55
C ARG A 26 -6.08 3.88 -0.88
N LEU A 27 -5.02 3.45 -1.58
CA LEU A 27 -4.15 2.38 -1.12
C LEU A 27 -3.00 2.98 -0.30
N ILE A 28 -2.95 2.69 0.99
CA ILE A 28 -1.86 3.12 1.86
C ILE A 28 -0.86 1.99 1.99
N CYS A 29 0.40 2.26 1.66
CA CYS A 29 1.50 1.35 1.97
C CYS A 29 1.78 1.38 3.48
N TYR A 30 1.09 0.51 4.21
CA TYR A 30 0.94 0.52 5.65
C TYR A 30 1.91 -0.44 6.35
N SER A 31 3.13 0.02 6.64
CA SER A 31 4.19 -0.83 7.20
C SER A 31 4.19 -0.95 8.73
N GLY A 32 3.26 -0.31 9.44
CA GLY A 32 3.23 -0.28 10.91
C GLY A 32 4.27 0.63 11.56
N GLY A 33 4.90 1.52 10.78
CA GLY A 33 5.73 2.59 11.33
C GLY A 33 4.91 3.85 11.62
N HIS A 34 5.46 4.73 12.47
CA HIS A 34 4.87 6.03 12.83
C HIS A 34 4.36 6.82 11.61
N SER A 35 5.21 6.97 10.59
CA SER A 35 4.86 7.76 9.41
C SER A 35 3.73 7.13 8.59
N SER A 36 3.76 5.80 8.40
CA SER A 36 2.67 5.10 7.70
C SER A 36 1.33 5.16 8.45
N ALA A 37 1.35 5.16 9.78
CA ALA A 37 0.15 5.33 10.60
C ALA A 37 -0.42 6.74 10.47
N LYS A 38 0.41 7.79 10.56
CA LYS A 38 -0.03 9.16 10.33
C LYS A 38 -0.63 9.34 8.93
N THR A 39 0.01 8.79 7.90
CA THR A 39 -0.54 8.80 6.53
C THR A 39 -1.91 8.13 6.47
N ALA A 40 -2.09 6.97 7.08
CA ALA A 40 -3.39 6.29 7.10
C ALA A 40 -4.48 7.15 7.75
N ILE A 41 -4.16 7.78 8.88
CA ILE A 41 -5.08 8.67 9.61
C ILE A 41 -5.42 9.91 8.79
N GLU A 42 -4.44 10.59 8.20
CA GLU A 42 -4.68 11.80 7.38
C GLU A 42 -5.53 11.49 6.14
N VAL A 43 -5.26 10.37 5.46
CA VAL A 43 -6.04 9.94 4.29
C VAL A 43 -7.47 9.59 4.70
N ALA A 44 -7.65 8.89 5.82
CA ALA A 44 -8.97 8.56 6.35
C ALA A 44 -9.76 9.82 6.75
N ARG A 45 -9.12 10.80 7.40
CA ARG A 45 -9.76 12.08 7.77
C ARG A 45 -10.18 12.89 6.55
N LYS A 46 -9.36 12.87 5.48
CA LYS A 46 -9.63 13.67 4.27
C LYS A 46 -10.69 13.06 3.35
N TYR A 47 -10.73 11.73 3.22
CA TYR A 47 -11.55 11.06 2.22
C TYR A 47 -12.59 10.08 2.78
N GLY A 48 -12.61 9.90 4.11
CA GLY A 48 -13.37 8.81 4.74
C GLY A 48 -12.70 7.45 4.53
N THR A 49 -13.39 6.40 4.97
CA THR A 49 -12.82 5.05 5.12
C THR A 49 -13.33 4.04 4.11
N LYS A 50 -14.46 4.33 3.44
CA LYS A 50 -15.16 3.41 2.53
C LYS A 50 -14.28 2.86 1.40
N ASP A 51 -13.36 3.67 0.90
CA ASP A 51 -12.49 3.35 -0.25
C ASP A 51 -11.02 3.24 0.14
N LEU A 52 -10.75 3.13 1.44
CA LEU A 52 -9.41 3.02 2.01
C LEU A 52 -8.94 1.56 2.01
N ILE A 53 -7.68 1.34 1.66
CA ILE A 53 -7.02 0.02 1.72
C ILE A 53 -5.73 0.19 2.52
N LEU A 54 -5.64 -0.47 3.68
CA LEU A 54 -4.42 -0.54 4.48
C LEU A 54 -3.58 -1.73 4.01
N LEU A 55 -2.73 -1.55 3.01
CA LEU A 55 -1.94 -2.64 2.43
C LEU A 55 -0.63 -2.86 3.21
N ASN A 56 -0.48 -4.04 3.81
CA ASN A 56 0.72 -4.44 4.54
C ASN A 56 1.28 -5.78 4.02
N HIS A 57 2.56 -6.03 4.31
CA HIS A 57 3.13 -7.37 4.25
C HIS A 57 3.21 -7.92 5.67
N ASP A 58 2.60 -9.06 5.93
CA ASP A 58 2.74 -9.73 7.22
C ASP A 58 4.12 -10.37 7.30
N ILE A 59 4.93 -9.84 8.21
CA ILE A 59 6.28 -10.31 8.43
C ILE A 59 6.25 -11.35 9.53
N ASN A 60 7.04 -12.41 9.36
CA ASN A 60 7.15 -13.50 10.31
C ASN A 60 7.30 -13.00 11.77
N LYS A 61 6.54 -13.61 12.70
CA LYS A 61 6.55 -13.26 14.13
C LYS A 61 7.92 -13.43 14.82
N ARG A 62 8.83 -14.23 14.24
CA ARG A 62 10.22 -14.36 14.74
C ARG A 62 11.03 -13.08 14.54
N VAL A 63 10.60 -12.20 13.64
CA VAL A 63 11.36 -11.00 13.24
C VAL A 63 10.59 -9.71 13.49
N GLU A 64 9.29 -9.69 13.21
CA GLU A 64 8.48 -8.52 13.50
C GLU A 64 7.95 -8.56 14.92
N ASP A 65 8.32 -7.53 15.68
CA ASP A 65 7.95 -7.40 17.08
C ASP A 65 6.43 -7.36 17.28
N ALA A 66 5.98 -8.01 18.37
CA ALA A 66 4.58 -8.07 18.74
C ALA A 66 3.96 -6.68 18.99
N ASP A 67 4.73 -5.72 19.47
CA ASP A 67 4.30 -4.33 19.66
C ASP A 67 4.08 -3.60 18.34
N ILE A 68 4.85 -3.91 17.30
CA ILE A 68 4.59 -3.41 15.94
C ILE A 68 3.27 -3.99 15.41
N LYS A 69 3.03 -5.29 15.62
CA LYS A 69 1.76 -5.93 15.21
C LYS A 69 0.57 -5.37 15.98
N ARG A 70 0.69 -5.16 17.30
CA ARG A 70 -0.30 -4.46 18.13
C ARG A 70 -0.59 -3.08 17.56
N PHE A 71 0.45 -2.26 17.39
CA PHE A 71 0.29 -0.90 16.88
C PHE A 71 -0.40 -0.85 15.52
N LYS A 72 -0.11 -1.82 14.64
CA LYS A 72 -0.81 -1.98 13.36
C LYS A 72 -2.31 -2.19 13.57
N GLY A 73 -2.66 -3.14 14.44
CA GLY A 73 -4.03 -3.46 14.80
C GLY A 73 -4.77 -2.27 15.42
N ASP A 74 -4.15 -1.58 16.39
CA ASP A 74 -4.78 -0.46 17.10
C ASP A 74 -5.13 0.70 16.14
N VAL A 75 -4.23 1.05 15.23
CA VAL A 75 -4.48 2.12 14.25
C VAL A 75 -5.53 1.68 13.22
N ALA A 76 -5.48 0.43 12.75
CA ALA A 76 -6.49 -0.11 11.84
C ALA A 76 -7.89 -0.12 12.47
N ASN A 77 -7.98 -0.52 13.75
CA ASN A 77 -9.21 -0.52 14.53
C ASN A 77 -9.76 0.89 14.75
N TYR A 78 -8.89 1.85 15.08
CA TYR A 78 -9.29 3.26 15.22
C TYR A 78 -9.82 3.85 13.91
N ILE A 79 -9.19 3.53 12.78
CA ILE A 79 -9.66 3.97 11.45
C ILE A 79 -10.94 3.22 11.05
N GLY A 80 -11.18 2.02 11.59
CA GLY A 80 -12.31 1.17 11.23
C GLY A 80 -12.12 0.47 9.87
N VAL A 81 -10.88 0.21 9.46
CA VAL A 81 -10.54 -0.44 8.19
C VAL A 81 -9.61 -1.63 8.45
N PRO A 82 -9.95 -2.86 8.03
CA PRO A 82 -9.09 -4.01 8.22
C PRO A 82 -7.80 -3.90 7.40
N ILE A 83 -6.72 -4.49 7.92
CA ILE A 83 -5.45 -4.59 7.20
C ILE A 83 -5.62 -5.60 6.05
N THR A 84 -5.28 -5.16 4.84
CA THR A 84 -5.18 -6.03 3.67
C THR A 84 -3.75 -6.52 3.55
N TYR A 85 -3.56 -7.82 3.45
CA TYR A 85 -2.25 -8.43 3.41
C TYR A 85 -1.87 -8.90 2.01
N ALA A 86 -0.74 -8.40 1.50
CA ALA A 86 -0.11 -8.88 0.27
C ALA A 86 1.15 -9.68 0.63
N ASN A 87 0.98 -10.93 1.04
CA ASN A 87 2.09 -11.72 1.56
C ASN A 87 2.78 -12.54 0.49
N MET A 88 4.04 -12.90 0.72
CA MET A 88 4.70 -13.95 -0.05
C MET A 88 4.20 -15.33 0.41
N ASP A 89 4.40 -16.34 -0.43
CA ASP A 89 4.13 -17.72 -0.04
C ASP A 89 5.02 -18.14 1.13
N GLY A 90 4.44 -18.81 2.12
CA GLY A 90 5.16 -19.28 3.31
C GLY A 90 5.55 -18.19 4.32
N TRP A 91 4.98 -16.98 4.24
CA TRP A 91 5.29 -15.86 5.14
C TRP A 91 5.19 -16.20 6.65
N GLU A 92 4.30 -17.13 7.02
CA GLU A 92 4.09 -17.57 8.41
C GLU A 92 5.29 -18.32 9.00
N VAL A 93 6.08 -18.97 8.15
CA VAL A 93 7.18 -19.85 8.56
C VAL A 93 8.54 -19.38 8.06
N LYS A 94 8.58 -18.57 7.01
CA LYS A 94 9.81 -18.03 6.42
C LYS A 94 10.06 -16.59 6.85
N ASP A 95 11.29 -16.30 7.22
CA ASP A 95 11.78 -14.93 7.42
C ASP A 95 12.78 -14.50 6.33
N GLN A 96 13.36 -13.30 6.48
CA GLN A 96 14.31 -12.76 5.51
C GLN A 96 15.55 -13.63 5.29
N PHE A 97 15.99 -14.39 6.30
CA PHE A 97 17.18 -15.24 6.20
C PHE A 97 16.85 -16.54 5.48
N ASP A 98 15.67 -17.11 5.74
CA ASP A 98 15.16 -18.26 4.98
C ASP A 98 15.08 -17.93 3.49
N VAL A 99 14.51 -16.76 3.17
CA VAL A 99 14.41 -16.28 1.79
C VAL A 99 15.78 -16.06 1.16
N CYS A 100 16.73 -15.42 1.87
CA CYS A 100 18.09 -15.22 1.34
C CYS A 100 18.82 -16.56 1.12
N ARG A 101 18.61 -17.54 2.00
CA ARG A 101 19.16 -18.90 1.85
C ARG A 101 18.61 -19.60 0.62
N GLU A 102 17.29 -19.57 0.42
CA GLU A 102 16.64 -20.19 -0.74
C GLU A 102 17.09 -19.57 -2.06
N VAL A 103 17.30 -18.25 -2.08
CA VAL A 103 17.75 -17.53 -3.28
C VAL A 103 19.27 -17.62 -3.47
N GLY A 104 20.02 -18.16 -2.49
CA GLY A 104 21.47 -18.32 -2.57
C GLY A 104 22.26 -17.02 -2.45
N GLY A 105 21.69 -15.98 -1.82
CA GLY A 105 22.38 -14.69 -1.67
C GLY A 105 21.54 -13.61 -0.98
N PHE A 106 22.22 -12.55 -0.52
CA PHE A 106 21.58 -11.36 0.07
C PHE A 106 21.33 -10.25 -0.94
N LYS A 107 22.23 -10.11 -1.91
CA LYS A 107 22.20 -9.12 -2.98
C LYS A 107 23.05 -9.64 -4.14
N PHE A 108 22.55 -9.56 -5.36
CA PHE A 108 23.36 -9.83 -6.55
C PHE A 108 23.75 -8.50 -7.22
N GLY A 109 25.05 -8.23 -7.33
CA GLY A 109 25.60 -7.02 -7.92
C GLY A 109 25.02 -5.72 -7.32
N ALA A 110 24.59 -4.80 -8.19
CA ALA A 110 23.94 -3.55 -7.80
C ALA A 110 22.43 -3.69 -7.52
N GLY A 111 21.87 -4.91 -7.52
CA GLY A 111 20.45 -5.19 -7.36
C GLY A 111 19.88 -4.86 -5.97
N GLN A 112 18.55 -4.96 -5.82
CA GLN A 112 17.91 -4.84 -4.51
C GLN A 112 18.32 -6.01 -3.59
N ILE A 113 18.23 -5.77 -2.28
CA ILE A 113 18.35 -6.86 -1.30
C ILE A 113 17.24 -7.88 -1.59
N LEU A 114 17.62 -9.14 -1.78
CA LEU A 114 16.75 -10.18 -2.34
C LEU A 114 15.55 -10.47 -1.45
N CYS A 115 15.72 -10.43 -0.13
CA CYS A 115 14.60 -10.54 0.82
C CYS A 115 13.60 -9.39 0.66
N THR A 116 14.03 -8.15 0.38
CA THR A 116 13.12 -7.02 0.14
C THR A 116 12.33 -7.21 -1.15
N ASN A 117 12.96 -7.75 -2.19
CA ASN A 117 12.28 -8.03 -3.45
C ASN A 117 11.19 -9.11 -3.26
N ARG A 118 11.54 -10.26 -2.66
CA ARG A 118 10.62 -11.40 -2.52
C ARG A 118 9.53 -11.18 -1.48
N ILE A 119 9.85 -10.56 -0.34
CA ILE A 119 8.87 -10.35 0.74
C ILE A 119 7.94 -9.17 0.43
N LYS A 120 8.45 -8.12 -0.24
CA LYS A 120 7.71 -6.86 -0.38
C LYS A 120 7.37 -6.53 -1.82
N THR A 121 8.37 -6.47 -2.70
CA THR A 121 8.17 -5.93 -4.05
C THR A 121 7.31 -6.87 -4.92
N VAL A 122 7.61 -8.16 -4.94
CA VAL A 122 6.85 -9.14 -5.74
C VAL A 122 5.39 -9.25 -5.27
N PRO A 123 5.08 -9.42 -3.98
CA PRO A 123 3.69 -9.48 -3.51
C PRO A 123 2.93 -8.17 -3.75
N PHE A 124 3.58 -7.02 -3.57
CA PHE A 124 2.98 -5.72 -3.87
C PHE A 124 2.63 -5.58 -5.36
N ASP A 125 3.56 -5.95 -6.24
CA ASP A 125 3.37 -5.88 -7.68
C ASP A 125 2.27 -6.83 -8.16
N LYS A 126 2.21 -8.03 -7.57
CA LYS A 126 1.11 -8.98 -7.81
C LYS A 126 -0.23 -8.39 -7.41
N TYR A 127 -0.33 -7.87 -6.18
CA TYR A 127 -1.55 -7.24 -5.67
C TYR A 127 -2.05 -6.11 -6.58
N LEU A 128 -1.15 -5.21 -7.01
CA LEU A 128 -1.52 -4.12 -7.90
C LEU A 128 -2.03 -4.62 -9.27
N LYS A 129 -1.38 -5.62 -9.87
CA LYS A 129 -1.81 -6.16 -11.18
C LYS A 129 -3.16 -6.85 -11.12
N GLU A 130 -3.44 -7.56 -10.03
CA GLU A 130 -4.68 -8.32 -9.86
C GLU A 130 -5.87 -7.39 -9.54
N ASN A 131 -5.64 -6.33 -8.75
CA ASN A 131 -6.73 -5.47 -8.25
C ASN A 131 -6.89 -4.17 -9.04
N PHE A 132 -5.81 -3.67 -9.64
CA PHE A 132 -5.76 -2.37 -10.34
C PHE A 132 -5.00 -2.48 -11.66
N PRO A 133 -5.40 -3.40 -12.57
CA PRO A 133 -4.69 -3.62 -13.81
C PRO A 133 -4.61 -2.34 -14.65
N VAL A 134 -3.39 -1.90 -14.93
CA VAL A 134 -3.15 -0.79 -15.86
C VAL A 134 -3.40 -1.29 -17.28
N LYS A 135 -4.31 -0.63 -17.99
CA LYS A 135 -4.60 -0.89 -19.41
C LYS A 135 -3.76 0.04 -20.26
N ASP A 136 -4.24 1.26 -20.46
CA ASP A 136 -3.56 2.33 -21.18
C ASP A 136 -3.43 3.56 -20.29
N GLY A 137 -2.22 4.13 -20.23
CA GLY A 137 -1.95 5.36 -19.47
C GLY A 137 -1.97 5.17 -17.95
N ILE A 138 -2.59 6.12 -17.25
CA ILE A 138 -2.68 6.12 -15.78
C ILE A 138 -3.94 5.38 -15.32
N CYS A 139 -3.78 4.51 -14.33
CA CYS A 139 -4.88 3.88 -13.62
C CYS A 139 -5.57 4.89 -12.70
N GLU A 140 -6.76 5.34 -13.11
CA GLU A 140 -7.59 6.30 -12.37
C GLU A 140 -8.36 5.67 -11.20
N GLU A 141 -8.34 4.34 -11.08
CA GLU A 141 -9.07 3.59 -10.06
C GLU A 141 -8.37 3.61 -8.68
N VAL A 142 -7.08 3.95 -8.63
CA VAL A 142 -6.29 3.93 -7.40
C VAL A 142 -5.29 5.07 -7.28
N THR A 143 -5.15 5.62 -6.08
CA THR A 143 -4.00 6.44 -5.68
C THR A 143 -3.26 5.75 -4.54
N ILE A 144 -1.94 5.65 -4.66
CA ILE A 144 -1.06 4.97 -3.70
C ILE A 144 -0.41 6.00 -2.77
N TYR A 145 -0.54 5.83 -1.47
CA TYR A 145 -0.07 6.75 -0.45
C TYR A 145 1.14 6.19 0.31
N TYR A 146 2.16 7.02 0.47
CA TYR A 146 3.37 6.69 1.23
C TYR A 146 3.57 7.63 2.43
N GLY A 147 4.06 7.07 3.53
CA GLY A 147 4.47 7.81 4.73
C GLY A 147 5.93 8.25 4.70
N PHE A 148 6.37 8.93 3.64
CA PHE A 148 7.67 9.60 3.59
C PHE A 148 7.58 10.96 4.28
N ASP A 149 8.55 11.32 5.11
CA ASP A 149 8.54 12.60 5.84
C ASP A 149 9.24 13.74 5.08
N LYS A 150 9.27 14.94 5.69
CA LYS A 150 9.84 16.15 5.10
C LYS A 150 11.38 16.19 5.09
N SER A 151 12.08 15.16 5.57
CA SER A 151 13.53 15.10 5.45
C SER A 151 13.96 15.01 3.99
N GLU A 152 15.12 15.58 3.65
CA GLU A 152 15.64 15.56 2.27
C GLU A 152 15.82 14.14 1.73
N LYS A 153 16.24 13.21 2.61
CA LYS A 153 16.35 11.80 2.27
C LYS A 153 15.00 11.20 1.86
N GLU A 154 13.94 11.44 2.64
CA GLU A 154 12.62 10.88 2.36
C GLU A 154 11.93 11.58 1.18
N LYS A 155 12.18 12.88 0.96
CA LYS A 155 11.78 13.58 -0.28
C LYS A 155 12.42 12.96 -1.52
N GLY A 156 13.72 12.66 -1.48
CA GLY A 156 14.41 11.97 -2.58
C GLY A 156 13.81 10.58 -2.87
N ARG A 157 13.42 9.85 -1.81
CA ARG A 157 12.71 8.56 -1.95
C ARG A 157 11.31 8.73 -2.52
N ALA A 158 10.58 9.76 -2.11
CA ALA A 158 9.27 10.10 -2.65
C ALA A 158 9.37 10.38 -4.16
N GLN A 159 10.29 11.25 -4.58
CA GLN A 159 10.49 11.57 -5.98
C GLN A 159 10.80 10.32 -6.81
N ARG A 160 11.76 9.50 -6.36
CA ARG A 160 12.11 8.25 -7.04
C ARG A 160 10.90 7.30 -7.14
N ARG A 161 10.11 7.20 -6.07
CA ARG A 161 8.93 6.32 -6.05
C ARG A 161 7.86 6.81 -7.02
N SER A 162 7.63 8.12 -7.12
CA SER A 162 6.72 8.74 -8.09
C SER A 162 7.12 8.38 -9.51
N SER A 163 8.41 8.49 -9.86
CA SER A 163 8.90 8.13 -11.19
C SER A 163 8.69 6.65 -11.50
N ILE A 164 9.05 5.75 -10.58
CA ILE A 164 8.92 4.30 -10.79
C ILE A 164 7.45 3.89 -10.95
N LEU A 165 6.55 4.37 -10.10
CA LEU A 165 5.13 4.01 -10.18
C LEU A 165 4.41 4.72 -11.31
N GLY A 166 4.79 5.96 -11.63
CA GLY A 166 4.26 6.70 -12.78
C GLY A 166 4.56 6.03 -14.11
N ILE A 167 5.81 5.54 -14.32
CA ILE A 167 6.17 4.73 -15.50
C ILE A 167 5.32 3.45 -15.58
N ARG A 168 4.93 2.91 -14.43
CA ARG A 168 4.08 1.71 -14.33
C ARG A 168 2.58 2.02 -14.41
N GLY A 169 2.19 3.27 -14.65
CA GLY A 169 0.80 3.69 -14.79
C GLY A 169 0.05 3.93 -13.48
N TYR A 170 0.73 4.08 -12.35
CA TYR A 170 0.08 4.31 -11.05
C TYR A 170 0.34 5.71 -10.50
N LYS A 171 -0.70 6.32 -9.95
CA LYS A 171 -0.62 7.60 -9.24
C LYS A 171 -0.16 7.39 -7.80
N THR A 172 0.72 8.28 -7.33
CA THR A 172 1.19 8.31 -5.94
C THR A 172 0.96 9.65 -5.28
N ASP A 173 0.80 9.66 -3.95
CA ASP A 173 0.72 10.88 -3.14
C ASP A 173 1.48 10.69 -1.80
N TYR A 174 1.90 11.80 -1.20
CA TYR A 174 2.81 11.85 -0.06
C TYR A 174 2.29 12.82 1.01
N PRO A 175 1.26 12.43 1.79
CA PRO A 175 0.58 13.32 2.70
C PRO A 175 1.54 14.04 3.63
N LEU A 176 2.47 13.31 4.26
CA LEU A 176 3.39 13.88 5.24
C LEU A 176 4.37 14.93 4.69
N ILE A 177 4.57 14.95 3.37
CA ILE A 177 5.38 15.96 2.66
C ILE A 177 4.50 17.11 2.18
N LEU A 178 3.38 16.78 1.53
CA LEU A 178 2.64 17.70 0.66
C LEU A 178 1.40 18.34 1.31
N TRP A 179 0.90 17.78 2.41
CA TRP A 179 -0.33 18.24 3.04
C TRP A 179 -0.06 18.97 4.35
N ASP A 180 -1.07 19.70 4.80
CA ASP A 180 -1.18 20.15 6.18
C ASP A 180 -1.70 19.01 7.05
N HIS A 181 -1.03 18.76 8.17
CA HIS A 181 -1.31 17.62 9.04
C HIS A 181 -2.29 18.01 10.14
N THR A 182 -3.25 17.14 10.37
CA THR A 182 -4.21 17.19 11.47
C THR A 182 -3.77 16.33 12.66
N ILE A 183 -2.70 15.53 12.53
CA ILE A 183 -2.12 14.74 13.62
C ILE A 183 -0.59 14.86 13.65
N LYS A 184 -0.03 15.08 14.84
CA LYS A 184 1.43 15.07 15.06
C LYS A 184 1.90 13.71 15.58
N SER A 185 1.08 13.07 16.42
CA SER A 185 1.38 11.81 17.09
C SER A 185 0.11 10.96 17.26
N THR A 186 0.24 9.64 17.16
CA THR A 186 -0.85 8.70 17.45
C THR A 186 -1.32 8.75 18.91
N LYS A 187 -0.52 9.33 19.82
CA LYS A 187 -0.92 9.56 21.22
C LYS A 187 -2.13 10.48 21.33
N GLU A 188 -2.31 11.39 20.38
CA GLU A 188 -3.46 12.32 20.35
C GLU A 188 -4.79 11.60 20.15
N ILE A 189 -4.75 10.37 19.64
CA ILE A 189 -5.91 9.49 19.45
C ILE A 189 -5.89 8.29 20.41
N GLY A 190 -5.11 8.38 21.49
CA GLY A 190 -5.02 7.33 22.51
C GLY A 190 -4.20 6.10 22.12
N ILE A 191 -3.48 6.13 20.98
CA ILE A 191 -2.69 4.98 20.52
C ILE A 191 -1.21 5.21 20.80
N THR A 192 -0.66 4.37 21.66
CA THR A 192 0.76 4.38 21.97
C THR A 192 1.58 3.90 20.77
N PRO A 193 2.56 4.70 20.31
CA PRO A 193 3.45 4.31 19.23
C PRO A 193 4.25 3.05 19.58
N PRO A 194 4.78 2.34 18.56
CA PRO A 194 5.61 1.18 18.81
C PRO A 194 6.90 1.62 19.52
N TRP A 195 7.35 0.81 20.47
CA TRP A 195 8.58 0.98 21.24
C TRP A 195 8.60 2.19 22.20
N ASP A 196 7.44 2.71 22.60
CA ASP A 196 7.39 3.68 23.70
C ASP A 196 7.82 2.97 25.00
N LEU A 197 9.00 3.33 25.53
CA LEU A 197 9.61 2.73 26.73
C LEU A 197 8.64 2.70 27.94
N ARG A 198 7.68 3.62 28.01
CA ARG A 198 6.67 3.68 29.08
C ARG A 198 5.61 2.57 28.99
N HIS A 199 5.49 1.93 27.83
CA HIS A 199 4.60 0.79 27.60
C HIS A 199 5.33 -0.56 27.72
N ILE A 200 6.65 -0.58 27.56
CA ILE A 200 7.46 -1.81 27.67
C ILE A 200 7.59 -2.25 29.14
N GLN A 201 7.50 -1.33 30.11
CA GLN A 201 7.65 -1.64 31.54
C GLN A 201 6.40 -2.24 32.21
N THR A 202 5.27 -2.37 31.49
CA THR A 202 4.00 -2.86 32.06
C THR A 202 3.61 -4.25 31.56
N ARG A 203 4.52 -4.98 30.91
CA ARG A 203 4.31 -6.35 30.44
C ARG A 203 5.34 -7.31 31.01
#